data_AF-A0A1N6E746-F1
#
_entry.id   AF-A0A1N6E746-F1
#
_cell.length_a   1.000
_cell.length_b   1.000
_cell.length_c   1.000
_cell.angle_alpha   90.00
_cell.angle_beta   90.00
_cell.angle_gamma   90.00
#
_symmetry.space_group_name_H-M   'P 1'
#
loop_
_entity.id
_entity.type
_entity.pdbx_description
1 polymer ?
#
loop_
_entity_poly.entity_id
_entity_poly.type
_entity_poly.pdbx_seq_one_letter_code
_entity_poly.pdbx_strand_id
1 'polypeptide(L)'
;MILSSRLVTVGLSVVSILFLGMIPATAQEASPSTSTSKTEAPATKPTTASMRRVPPYFGQIGLSREQKDSIYQVVAKHQSRIEELKKELAEANTKMVDECETLLDDAQKKSLESRRRSAADAAKAKASAKSSKAKDDNKTD
;
A
#
# COMPACT_ATOMS: atom_id res chain seq x y z
N MET A 1 -43.46 30.91 16.75
CA MET A 1 -43.38 31.28 15.31
C MET A 1 -42.40 30.31 14.65
N ILE A 2 -42.84 29.07 14.38
CA ILE A 2 -43.33 28.54 13.08
C ILE A 2 -42.21 28.38 12.03
N LEU A 3 -41.78 27.11 11.92
CA LEU A 3 -41.42 26.31 10.72
C LEU A 3 -41.32 27.04 9.37
N SER A 4 -40.33 26.63 8.57
CA SER A 4 -40.55 26.31 7.14
C SER A 4 -39.44 25.42 6.56
N SER A 5 -39.70 24.11 6.59
CA SER A 5 -39.16 23.13 5.66
C SER A 5 -39.55 23.47 4.22
N ARG A 6 -38.69 23.21 3.23
CA ARG A 6 -39.12 23.04 1.84
C ARG A 6 -38.58 21.73 1.28
N LEU A 7 -39.51 20.78 1.18
CA LEU A 7 -39.43 19.51 0.51
C LEU A 7 -40.56 19.51 -0.53
N VAL A 8 -40.27 19.49 -1.83
CA VAL A 8 -41.20 19.21 -2.95
C VAL A 8 -40.34 18.70 -4.12
N THR A 9 -40.06 17.39 -4.21
CA THR A 9 -40.73 16.32 -4.99
C THR A 9 -40.50 16.28 -6.51
N VAL A 10 -39.91 15.15 -6.91
CA VAL A 10 -40.31 14.22 -8.00
C VAL A 10 -40.09 14.64 -9.46
N GLY A 11 -39.23 13.84 -10.12
CA GLY A 11 -39.19 13.67 -11.57
C GLY A 11 -38.71 12.25 -11.90
N LEU A 12 -39.61 11.28 -11.75
CA LEU A 12 -39.47 9.90 -12.25
C LEU A 12 -39.58 9.94 -13.77
N SER A 13 -38.59 9.43 -14.51
CA SER A 13 -38.78 9.04 -15.90
C SER A 13 -37.91 7.84 -16.24
N VAL A 14 -38.57 6.67 -16.31
CA VAL A 14 -38.05 5.40 -16.83
C VAL A 14 -38.34 5.38 -18.32
N VAL A 15 -37.30 5.25 -19.16
CA VAL A 15 -37.47 4.73 -20.53
C VAL A 15 -36.32 3.76 -20.81
N SER A 16 -36.72 2.50 -20.97
CA SER A 16 -35.91 1.35 -21.37
C SER A 16 -36.00 1.21 -22.90
N ILE A 17 -34.89 1.17 -23.62
CA ILE A 17 -34.83 0.67 -25.00
C ILE A 17 -33.58 -0.20 -25.17
N LEU A 18 -33.80 -1.49 -25.42
CA LEU A 18 -32.84 -2.46 -25.91
C LEU A 18 -32.21 -1.98 -27.23
N PHE A 19 -30.89 -2.09 -27.37
CA PHE A 19 -30.27 -2.34 -28.68
C PHE A 19 -29.41 -3.61 -28.64
N LEU A 20 -29.85 -4.53 -29.46
CA LEU A 20 -29.33 -5.86 -29.74
C LEU A 20 -28.15 -5.75 -30.72
N GLY A 21 -27.08 -6.51 -30.46
CA GLY A 21 -26.16 -7.09 -31.44
C GLY A 21 -25.57 -6.21 -32.55
N MET A 22 -24.29 -5.88 -32.43
CA MET A 22 -23.44 -5.66 -33.62
C MET A 22 -22.05 -6.24 -33.38
N ILE A 23 -21.84 -7.45 -33.91
CA ILE A 23 -20.56 -8.13 -34.06
C ILE A 23 -19.92 -7.61 -35.35
N PRO A 24 -18.68 -7.11 -35.34
CA PRO A 24 -17.81 -7.21 -36.49
C PRO A 24 -16.82 -8.35 -36.29
N ALA A 25 -17.00 -9.41 -37.07
CA ALA A 25 -16.05 -10.49 -37.26
C ALA A 25 -15.32 -10.28 -38.59
N THR A 26 -14.12 -9.72 -38.55
CA THR A 26 -13.00 -9.82 -39.52
C THR A 26 -11.76 -9.33 -38.73
N ALA A 27 -10.54 -9.85 -38.81
CA ALA A 27 -9.89 -10.77 -39.73
C ALA A 27 -8.74 -11.46 -38.97
N GLN A 28 -8.52 -12.72 -39.32
CA GLN A 28 -7.33 -13.49 -38.99
C GLN A 28 -6.25 -13.12 -40.02
N GLU A 29 -5.15 -12.50 -39.61
CA GLU A 29 -3.90 -12.56 -40.36
C GLU A 29 -2.72 -12.88 -39.45
N ALA A 30 -1.86 -13.72 -40.01
CA ALA A 30 -0.82 -14.49 -39.36
C ALA A 30 0.33 -13.65 -38.80
N SER A 31 0.96 -14.17 -37.75
CA SER A 31 2.31 -13.77 -37.34
C SER A 31 3.31 -13.92 -38.49
N PRO A 32 4.35 -13.07 -38.52
CA PRO A 32 5.65 -13.64 -38.25
C PRO A 32 6.44 -12.89 -37.18
N SER A 33 7.16 -13.72 -36.41
CA SER A 33 8.20 -13.41 -35.44
C SER A 33 9.11 -12.24 -35.86
N THR A 34 9.27 -11.27 -34.96
CA THR A 34 10.52 -10.51 -34.84
C THR A 34 10.89 -10.43 -33.37
N SER A 35 11.76 -11.35 -32.99
CA SER A 35 12.53 -11.35 -31.75
C SER A 35 13.30 -10.04 -31.61
N THR A 36 12.77 -9.13 -30.78
CA THR A 36 13.57 -8.06 -30.19
C THR A 36 13.63 -8.33 -28.69
N SER A 37 14.70 -8.99 -28.29
CA SER A 37 15.12 -9.18 -26.91
C SER A 37 15.44 -7.83 -26.27
N LYS A 38 14.40 -7.11 -25.85
CA LYS A 38 14.51 -6.19 -24.72
C LYS A 38 14.48 -7.05 -23.48
N THR A 39 15.62 -7.12 -22.81
CA THR A 39 15.77 -7.58 -21.43
C THR A 39 14.76 -6.83 -20.56
N GLU A 40 13.56 -7.42 -20.42
CA GLU A 40 12.68 -7.13 -19.30
C GLU A 40 13.47 -7.53 -18.06
N ALA A 41 13.83 -6.51 -17.27
CA ALA A 41 14.15 -6.71 -15.87
C ALA A 41 13.09 -7.65 -15.28
N PRO A 42 13.48 -8.69 -14.52
CA PRO A 42 12.50 -9.62 -14.00
C PRO A 42 11.52 -8.80 -13.16
N ALA A 43 10.29 -8.68 -13.65
CA ALA A 43 9.17 -8.26 -12.83
C ALA A 43 9.21 -9.21 -11.64
N THR A 44 9.63 -8.69 -10.49
CA THR A 44 9.70 -9.42 -9.23
C THR A 44 8.29 -9.91 -8.99
N LYS A 45 8.02 -11.17 -9.39
CA LYS A 45 6.80 -11.86 -9.01
C LYS A 45 6.70 -11.66 -7.50
N PRO A 46 5.59 -11.12 -6.97
CA PRO A 46 5.42 -11.04 -5.53
C PRO A 46 5.69 -12.44 -5.02
N THR A 47 6.70 -12.56 -4.15
CA THR A 47 7.08 -13.85 -3.62
C THR A 47 5.83 -14.39 -2.96
N THR A 48 5.23 -15.43 -3.55
CA THR A 48 3.97 -16.04 -3.10
C THR A 48 4.04 -16.48 -1.65
N ALA A 49 5.27 -16.62 -1.11
CA ALA A 49 5.58 -16.81 0.29
C ALA A 49 5.04 -15.70 1.21
N SER A 50 5.02 -14.43 0.81
CA SER A 50 4.52 -13.32 1.66
C SER A 50 3.00 -13.31 1.81
N MET A 51 2.26 -13.86 0.85
CA MET A 51 0.79 -13.87 0.83
C MET A 51 0.18 -15.02 1.63
N ARG A 52 0.97 -16.03 2.03
CA ARG A 52 0.51 -17.15 2.87
C ARG A 52 0.60 -16.83 4.36
N ARG A 53 0.09 -15.67 4.75
CA ARG A 53 -0.05 -15.29 6.16
C ARG A 53 -1.53 -15.12 6.47
N VAL A 54 -1.96 -15.77 7.55
CA VAL A 54 -3.26 -15.46 8.14
C VAL A 54 -3.14 -14.19 8.99
N PRO A 55 -4.23 -13.42 9.15
CA PRO A 55 -4.23 -12.27 10.05
C PRO A 55 -3.83 -12.63 11.49
N PRO A 56 -3.41 -11.65 12.30
CA PRO A 56 -3.08 -11.87 13.71
C PRO A 56 -4.19 -12.63 14.44
N TYR A 57 -3.82 -13.55 15.33
CA TYR A 57 -4.70 -14.41 16.13
C TYR A 57 -5.52 -15.47 15.35
N PHE A 58 -5.70 -15.35 14.03
CA PHE A 58 -6.44 -16.34 13.24
C PHE A 58 -5.73 -17.71 13.22
N GLY A 59 -4.42 -17.74 13.43
CA GLY A 59 -3.67 -19.00 13.56
C GLY A 59 -4.01 -19.81 14.82
N GLN A 60 -4.66 -19.21 15.82
CA GLN A 60 -4.89 -19.81 17.13
C GLN A 60 -6.25 -20.51 17.26
N ILE A 61 -7.15 -20.33 16.29
CA ILE A 61 -8.55 -20.81 16.36
C ILE A 61 -8.79 -22.13 15.61
N GLY A 62 -7.74 -22.87 15.29
CA GLY A 62 -7.88 -24.20 14.69
C GLY A 62 -8.45 -24.22 13.26
N LEU A 63 -8.07 -23.26 12.42
CA LEU A 63 -8.54 -23.17 11.03
C LEU A 63 -8.20 -24.42 10.20
N SER A 64 -9.20 -24.90 9.44
CA SER A 64 -9.00 -25.94 8.42
C SER A 64 -8.10 -25.45 7.28
N ARG A 65 -7.62 -26.38 6.45
CA ARG A 65 -6.79 -26.04 5.30
C ARG A 65 -7.56 -25.19 4.28
N GLU A 66 -8.80 -25.58 4.01
CA GLU A 66 -9.72 -24.91 3.09
C GLU A 66 -9.99 -23.48 3.57
N GLN A 67 -10.24 -23.29 4.87
CA GLN A 67 -10.42 -21.97 5.46
C GLN A 67 -9.16 -21.10 5.31
N LYS A 68 -7.97 -21.66 5.55
CA LYS A 68 -6.70 -20.93 5.34
C LYS A 68 -6.51 -20.52 3.89
N ASP A 69 -6.79 -21.41 2.95
CA ASP A 69 -6.68 -21.12 1.53
C ASP A 69 -7.66 -20.01 1.10
N SER A 70 -8.90 -20.02 1.60
CA SER A 70 -9.85 -18.91 1.40
C SER A 70 -9.35 -17.59 2.01
N ILE A 71 -8.80 -17.62 3.23
CA ILE A 71 -8.23 -16.44 3.88
C ILE A 71 -7.07 -15.87 3.06
N TYR A 72 -6.19 -16.72 2.52
CA TYR A 72 -5.09 -16.25 1.66
C TYR A 72 -5.58 -15.55 0.40
N GLN A 73 -6.66 -16.04 -0.22
CA GLN A 73 -7.27 -15.37 -1.37
C GLN A 73 -7.82 -13.99 -1.00
N VAL A 74 -8.48 -13.88 0.15
CA VAL A 74 -8.99 -12.59 0.67
C VAL A 74 -7.84 -11.62 0.94
N VAL A 75 -6.79 -12.07 1.64
CA VAL A 75 -5.59 -11.26 1.91
C VAL A 75 -4.98 -10.80 0.59
N ALA A 76 -4.80 -11.70 -0.37
CA ALA A 76 -4.21 -11.38 -1.66
C ALA A 76 -5.02 -10.34 -2.45
N LYS A 77 -6.36 -10.46 -2.43
CA LYS A 77 -7.28 -9.50 -3.07
C LYS A 77 -7.11 -8.08 -2.55
N HIS A 78 -6.86 -7.93 -1.24
CA HIS A 78 -6.77 -6.62 -0.61
C HIS A 78 -5.35 -6.05 -0.53
N GLN A 79 -4.32 -6.91 -0.66
CA GLN A 79 -2.94 -6.50 -0.46
C GLN A 79 -2.51 -5.34 -1.38
N SER A 80 -2.85 -5.40 -2.67
CA SER A 80 -2.44 -4.36 -3.63
C SER A 80 -3.02 -2.99 -3.25
N ARG A 81 -4.30 -2.92 -2.87
CA ARG A 81 -4.93 -1.65 -2.45
C ARG A 81 -4.37 -1.15 -1.12
N ILE A 82 -4.02 -2.04 -0.20
CA ILE A 82 -3.36 -1.67 1.05
C ILE A 82 -1.99 -1.05 0.78
N GLU A 83 -1.18 -1.63 -0.11
CA GLU A 83 0.14 -1.06 -0.44
C GLU A 83 0.03 0.29 -1.17
N GLU A 84 -0.95 0.44 -2.05
CA GLU A 84 -1.25 1.73 -2.68
C GLU A 84 -1.64 2.80 -1.66
N LEU A 85 -2.57 2.49 -0.75
CA LEU A 85 -2.99 3.41 0.32
C LEU A 85 -1.83 3.78 1.26
N LYS A 86 -0.94 2.84 1.58
CA LYS A 86 0.26 3.13 2.37
C LYS A 86 1.19 4.09 1.65
N LYS A 87 1.33 3.94 0.33
CA LYS A 87 2.14 4.85 -0.50
C LYS A 87 1.50 6.25 -0.53
N GLU A 88 0.21 6.35 -0.81
CA GLU A 88 -0.54 7.62 -0.76
C GLU A 88 -0.39 8.31 0.61
N LEU A 89 -0.48 7.54 1.70
CA LEU A 89 -0.30 8.05 3.06
C LEU A 89 1.13 8.52 3.34
N ALA A 90 2.15 7.82 2.84
CA ALA A 90 3.54 8.22 2.99
C ALA A 90 3.83 9.53 2.22
N GLU A 91 3.30 9.65 1.00
CA GLU A 91 3.40 10.86 0.18
C GLU A 91 2.70 12.05 0.85
N ALA A 92 1.47 11.85 1.34
CA ALA A 92 0.72 12.88 2.06
C ALA A 92 1.43 13.35 3.33
N ASN A 93 1.98 12.43 4.12
CA ASN A 93 2.75 12.78 5.31
C ASN A 93 4.03 13.56 4.97
N THR A 94 4.74 13.16 3.91
CA THR A 94 5.94 13.87 3.45
C THR A 94 5.58 15.29 3.05
N LYS A 95 4.55 15.45 2.22
CA LYS A 95 4.08 16.78 1.78
C LYS A 95 3.63 17.65 2.95
N MET A 96 2.89 17.09 3.91
CA MET A 96 2.46 17.82 5.11
C MET A 96 3.66 18.35 5.91
N VAL A 97 4.70 17.52 6.09
CA VAL A 97 5.93 17.93 6.79
C VAL A 97 6.66 19.02 6.01
N ASP A 98 6.81 18.86 4.70
CA ASP A 98 7.46 19.87 3.85
C ASP A 98 6.73 21.21 3.93
N GLU A 99 5.39 21.20 3.84
CA GLU A 99 4.55 22.39 4.00
C GLU A 99 4.75 23.04 5.37
N CYS A 100 4.81 22.25 6.44
CA CYS A 100 5.10 22.74 7.78
C CYS A 100 6.50 23.37 7.88
N GLU A 101 7.51 22.80 7.23
CA GLU A 101 8.87 23.38 7.19
C GLU A 101 8.94 24.70 6.43
N THR A 102 8.05 24.93 5.45
CA THR A 102 7.99 26.23 4.75
C THR A 102 7.57 27.38 5.66
N LEU A 103 6.85 27.09 6.75
CA LEU A 103 6.38 28.09 7.71
C LEU A 103 7.44 28.50 8.73
N LEU A 104 8.58 27.79 8.78
CA LEU A 104 9.64 28.04 9.75
C LEU A 104 10.60 29.13 9.27
N ASP A 105 11.07 29.95 10.22
CA ASP A 105 12.18 30.86 9.99
C ASP A 105 13.54 30.12 9.93
N ASP A 106 14.60 30.81 9.51
CA ASP A 106 15.92 30.21 9.32
C ASP A 106 16.54 29.69 10.63
N ALA A 107 16.28 30.37 11.75
CA ALA A 107 16.79 29.96 13.06
C ALA A 107 16.09 28.66 13.52
N GLN A 108 14.78 28.56 13.31
CA GLN A 108 13.97 27.38 13.59
C GLN A 108 14.38 26.20 12.71
N LYS A 109 14.60 26.42 11.40
CA LYS A 109 15.12 25.39 10.47
C LYS A 109 16.47 24.85 10.91
N LYS A 110 17.39 25.73 11.30
CA LYS A 110 18.71 25.33 11.82
C LYS A 110 18.60 24.51 13.10
N SER A 111 17.68 24.88 14.00
CA SER A 111 17.38 24.13 15.22
C SER A 111 16.79 22.75 14.91
N LEU A 112 15.86 22.65 13.97
CA LEU A 112 15.26 21.39 13.51
C LEU A 112 16.32 20.43 12.96
N GLU A 113 17.22 20.92 12.11
CA GLU A 113 18.31 20.12 11.53
C GLU A 113 19.28 19.61 12.61
N SER A 114 19.65 20.46 13.58
CA SER A 114 20.48 20.05 14.72
C SER A 114 19.84 18.90 15.52
N ARG A 115 18.52 18.95 15.71
CA ARG A 115 17.77 17.89 16.41
C ARG A 115 17.75 16.60 15.61
N ARG A 116 17.54 16.68 14.29
CA ARG A 116 17.58 15.52 13.38
C ARG A 116 18.92 14.79 13.45
N ARG A 117 20.04 15.52 13.39
CA ARG A 117 21.39 14.95 13.52
C ARG A 117 21.60 14.26 14.86
N SER A 118 21.25 14.95 15.95
CA SER A 118 21.39 14.41 17.30
C SER A 118 20.58 13.11 17.49
N ALA A 119 19.37 13.05 16.92
CA ALA A 119 18.54 11.85 16.95
C ALA A 119 19.16 10.70 16.14
N ALA A 120 19.71 11.00 14.96
CA ALA A 120 20.40 10.00 14.13
C ALA A 120 21.64 9.43 14.82
N ASP A 121 22.44 10.29 15.47
CA ASP A 121 23.63 9.87 16.20
C ASP A 121 23.27 9.03 17.44
N ALA A 122 22.23 9.42 18.17
CA ALA A 122 21.71 8.64 19.29
C ALA A 122 21.19 7.25 18.84
N ALA A 123 20.53 7.18 17.68
CA ALA A 123 20.08 5.91 17.12
C ALA A 123 21.26 4.99 16.75
N LYS A 124 22.32 5.54 16.13
CA LYS A 124 23.55 4.81 15.82
C LYS A 124 24.25 4.30 17.08
N ALA A 125 24.36 5.12 18.12
CA ALA A 125 24.95 4.72 19.40
C ALA A 125 24.16 3.60 20.08
N LYS A 126 22.81 3.66 20.05
CA LYS A 126 21.97 2.58 20.58
C LYS A 126 22.13 1.28 19.78
N ALA A 127 22.29 1.38 18.46
CA ALA A 127 22.52 0.22 17.61
C ALA A 127 23.86 -0.47 17.91
N SER A 128 24.95 0.29 18.11
CA SER A 128 26.27 -0.25 18.46
C SER A 128 26.35 -0.79 19.90
N ALA A 129 25.63 -0.19 20.85
CA ALA A 129 25.50 -0.72 22.20
C ALA A 129 24.73 -2.05 22.23
N LYS A 130 23.69 -2.20 21.39
CA LYS A 130 22.92 -3.45 21.30
C LYS A 130 23.73 -4.58 20.66
N SER A 131 24.57 -4.28 19.67
CA SER A 131 25.42 -5.29 19.02
C SER A 131 26.62 -5.72 19.87
N SER A 132 27.19 -4.82 20.68
CA SER A 132 28.25 -5.17 21.63
C SER A 132 27.72 -6.02 22.79
N LYS A 133 26.55 -5.70 23.33
CA LYS A 133 25.90 -6.51 24.38
C LYS A 133 25.51 -7.92 23.91
N ALA A 134 24.95 -8.04 22.70
CA ALA A 134 24.61 -9.34 22.11
C ALA A 134 25.85 -10.23 21.80
N LYS A 135 27.05 -9.63 21.68
CA LYS A 135 28.31 -10.36 21.45
C LYS A 135 28.95 -10.85 22.75
N ASP A 136 28.72 -10.16 23.85
CA ASP A 136 29.21 -10.53 25.19
C ASP A 136 28.38 -11.67 25.79
N ASP A 137 27.05 -11.61 25.62
CA ASP A 137 26.12 -12.66 26.09
C ASP A 137 26.35 -14.03 25.39
N ASN A 138 26.96 -14.05 24.19
CA ASN A 138 27.27 -15.29 23.44
C ASN A 138 28.66 -15.88 23.74
N LYS A 139 29.42 -15.32 24.70
CA LYS A 139 30.76 -15.83 25.09
C LYS A 139 30.78 -16.52 26.46
N THR A 140 29.61 -16.65 27.12
CA THR A 140 29.50 -17.14 28.50
C THR A 140 28.75 -18.46 28.63
N ASP A 141 28.74 -19.27 27.57
CA ASP A 141 28.32 -20.69 27.56
C ASP A 141 29.48 -21.56 27.03
#